data_AF-A0A935EVX4-F1
#
_entry.id   AF-A0A935EVX4-F1
#
_cell.length_a   1.000
_cell.length_b   1.000
_cell.length_c   1.000
_cell.angle_alpha   90.00
_cell.angle_beta   90.00
_cell.angle_gamma   90.00
#
_symmetry.space_group_name_H-M   'P 1'
#
loop_
_entity.id
_entity.type
_entity.pdbx_description
1 polymer ?
#
loop_
_entity_poly.entity_id
_entity_poly.type
_entity_poly.pdbx_seq_one_letter_code
_entity_poly.pdbx_strand_id
1 'polypeptide(L)'
;MCIDPEIGAKVYDYFNGALEKDQVHQFERHLVTCRYCEDALVDLDKTIAILGDDQKFRSKDHFVKLDKTHSIPQPSMSPARRRKGL
;
A
#
# COMPACT_ATOMS: atom_id res chain seq x y z
N MET A 1 4.06 -7.50 -30.19
CA MET A 1 4.28 -8.94 -29.92
C MET A 1 5.65 -9.10 -29.29
N CYS A 2 5.83 -10.05 -28.38
CA CYS A 2 7.12 -10.33 -27.75
C CYS A 2 8.20 -10.72 -28.79
N ILE A 3 9.46 -10.35 -28.54
CA ILE A 3 10.61 -10.74 -29.37
C ILE A 3 10.97 -12.23 -29.18
N ASP A 4 10.80 -12.73 -27.95
CA ASP A 4 11.07 -14.11 -27.56
C ASP A 4 9.84 -14.65 -26.80
N PRO A 5 8.98 -15.46 -27.46
CA PRO A 5 7.75 -15.93 -26.84
C PRO A 5 8.00 -16.90 -25.67
N GLU A 6 9.13 -17.62 -25.64
CA GLU A 6 9.45 -18.54 -24.54
C GLU A 6 9.83 -17.79 -23.27
N ILE A 7 10.60 -16.70 -23.41
CA ILE A 7 10.88 -15.79 -22.29
C ILE A 7 9.62 -15.02 -21.92
N GLY A 8 8.84 -14.56 -22.91
CA GLY A 8 7.60 -13.82 -22.70
C GLY A 8 6.53 -14.61 -21.93
N ALA A 9 6.51 -15.94 -22.05
CA ALA A 9 5.63 -16.80 -21.26
C ALA A 9 5.89 -16.71 -19.74
N LYS A 10 7.09 -16.29 -19.34
CA LYS A 10 7.52 -16.19 -17.93
C LYS A 10 7.13 -14.87 -17.26
N VAL A 11 6.44 -13.96 -17.95
CA VAL A 11 6.03 -12.64 -17.40
C VAL A 11 5.26 -12.79 -16.08
N TYR A 12 4.30 -13.71 -16.01
CA TYR A 12 3.49 -13.94 -14.81
C TYR A 12 4.32 -14.52 -13.66
N ASP A 13 5.18 -15.50 -13.96
CA ASP A 13 6.05 -16.10 -12.95
C ASP A 13 7.07 -15.09 -12.41
N TYR A 14 7.61 -14.23 -13.28
CA TYR A 14 8.49 -13.14 -12.88
C TYR A 14 7.76 -12.15 -11.97
N PHE A 15 6.56 -11.72 -12.37
CA PHE A 15 5.75 -10.79 -11.60
C PHE A 15 5.41 -11.32 -10.20
N ASN A 16 5.14 -12.61 -10.08
CA ASN A 16 4.83 -13.26 -8.80
C ASN A 16 6.07 -13.69 -7.99
N GLY A 17 7.28 -13.47 -8.50
CA GLY A 17 8.52 -13.91 -7.85
C GLY A 17 8.72 -15.43 -7.82
N ALA A 18 8.10 -16.16 -8.76
CA ALA A 18 8.16 -17.62 -8.86
C ALA A 18 9.32 -18.14 -9.73
N LEU A 19 10.07 -17.25 -10.39
CA LEU A 19 11.22 -17.62 -11.20
C LEU A 19 12.46 -17.93 -10.35
N GLU A 20 13.22 -18.93 -10.78
CA GLU A 20 14.54 -19.19 -10.23
C GLU A 20 15.52 -18.06 -10.60
N LYS A 21 16.58 -17.89 -9.80
CA LYS A 21 17.55 -16.79 -9.96
C LYS A 21 18.12 -16.68 -11.38
N ASP A 22 18.48 -17.80 -12.00
CA ASP A 22 19.04 -17.80 -13.35
C ASP A 22 18.01 -17.43 -14.42
N GLN A 23 16.73 -17.70 -14.16
CA GLN A 23 15.62 -17.34 -15.03
C GLN A 23 15.24 -15.88 -14.88
N VAL A 24 15.31 -15.34 -13.64
CA VAL A 24 15.16 -13.90 -13.36
C VAL A 24 16.16 -13.10 -14.19
N HIS A 25 17.45 -13.45 -14.13
CA HIS A 25 18.47 -12.73 -14.90
C HIS A 25 18.27 -12.82 -16.42
N GLN A 26 17.80 -13.96 -16.92
CA GLN A 26 17.46 -14.10 -18.35
C GLN A 26 16.28 -13.20 -18.74
N PHE A 27 15.25 -13.15 -17.90
CA PHE A 27 14.06 -12.34 -18.12
C PHE A 27 14.36 -10.83 -18.02
N GLU A 28 15.17 -10.41 -17.05
CA GLU A 28 15.61 -9.02 -16.91
C GLU A 28 16.38 -8.52 -18.13
N ARG A 29 17.29 -9.34 -18.68
CA ARG A 29 17.98 -8.99 -19.93
C ARG A 29 17.01 -8.83 -21.10
N HIS A 30 15.98 -9.66 -21.14
CA HIS A 30 14.94 -9.56 -22.16
C HIS A 30 14.13 -8.27 -22.02
N LEU A 31 13.74 -7.90 -20.79
CA LEU A 31 12.99 -6.67 -20.50
C LEU A 31 13.68 -5.41 -21.04
N VAL A 32 15.01 -5.34 -20.97
CA VAL A 32 15.78 -4.19 -21.49
C VAL A 32 15.53 -3.94 -22.99
N THR A 33 15.16 -4.97 -23.74
CA THR A 33 15.02 -4.90 -25.21
C THR A 33 13.59 -5.13 -25.70
N CYS A 34 12.71 -5.66 -24.86
CA CYS A 34 11.36 -6.05 -25.24
C CYS A 34 10.31 -5.19 -24.55
N ARG A 35 9.88 -4.14 -25.25
CA ARG A 35 8.82 -3.23 -24.79
C ARG A 35 7.49 -3.91 -24.49
N TYR A 36 7.18 -4.99 -25.22
CA TYR A 36 5.95 -5.76 -24.97
C TYR A 36 5.93 -6.39 -23.57
N CYS A 37 7.05 -6.95 -23.11
CA CYS A 37 7.12 -7.54 -21.78
C CYS A 37 7.14 -6.47 -20.68
N GLU A 38 7.73 -5.31 -20.95
CA GLU A 38 7.65 -4.14 -20.07
C GLU A 38 6.19 -3.67 -19.90
N ASP A 39 5.49 -3.43 -21.01
CA ASP A 39 4.09 -3.01 -21.02
C ASP A 39 3.19 -4.03 -20.29
N ALA A 40 3.44 -5.34 -20.49
CA ALA A 40 2.69 -6.40 -19.82
C ALA A 40 2.84 -6.37 -18.29
N LEU A 41 4.05 -6.09 -17.75
CA LEU A 41 4.25 -5.95 -16.31
C LEU A 41 3.51 -4.72 -15.75
N VAL A 42 3.57 -3.62 -16.48
CA VAL A 42 2.86 -2.38 -16.11
C VAL A 42 1.35 -2.61 -16.09
N ASP A 43 0.80 -3.35 -17.04
CA ASP A 43 -0.63 -3.64 -17.08
C ASP A 43 -1.07 -4.63 -15.99
N LEU A 44 -0.21 -5.59 -15.61
CA LEU A 44 -0.44 -6.45 -14.45
C LEU A 44 -0.49 -5.64 -13.15
N ASP A 45 0.46 -4.72 -12.95
CA ASP A 45 0.49 -3.83 -11.79
C ASP A 45 -0.77 -2.97 -11.69
N LYS A 46 -1.18 -2.33 -12.80
CA LYS A 46 -2.45 -1.57 -12.87
C LYS A 46 -3.67 -2.44 -12.53
N THR A 47 -3.71 -3.66 -13.06
CA THR A 47 -4.83 -4.58 -12.82
C THR A 47 -4.93 -4.93 -11.34
N ILE A 48 -3.80 -5.21 -10.69
CA ILE A 48 -3.76 -5.49 -9.25
C ILE A 48 -4.08 -4.24 -8.44
N ALA A 49 -3.63 -3.06 -8.85
CA ALA A 49 -4.00 -1.81 -8.19
C ALA A 49 -5.52 -1.60 -8.21
N ILE A 50 -6.18 -1.83 -9.35
CA ILE A 50 -7.65 -1.74 -9.47
C ILE A 50 -8.34 -2.76 -8.56
N LEU A 51 -7.92 -4.04 -8.63
CA LEU A 51 -8.51 -5.11 -7.81
C LEU A 51 -8.22 -4.95 -6.31
N GLY A 52 -7.10 -4.32 -5.97
CA GLY A 52 -6.68 -4.03 -4.60
C GLY A 52 -7.36 -2.78 -4.00
N ASP A 53 -7.76 -1.81 -4.83
CA ASP A 53 -8.44 -0.61 -4.37
C ASP A 53 -9.90 -0.88 -3.94
N ASP A 54 -10.51 -1.99 -4.37
CA ASP A 54 -11.79 -2.49 -3.83
C ASP A 54 -11.74 -2.78 -2.31
N GLN A 55 -10.55 -2.95 -1.72
CA GLN A 55 -10.39 -3.06 -0.26
C GLN A 55 -10.33 -1.71 0.48
N LYS A 56 -10.18 -0.58 -0.23
CA LYS A 56 -10.16 0.76 0.39
C LYS A 56 -11.51 1.49 0.36
N PHE A 57 -12.51 0.95 -0.34
CA PHE A 57 -13.85 1.54 -0.46
C PHE A 57 -14.84 1.15 0.66
N ARG A 58 -14.35 0.72 1.85
CA ARG A 58 -15.19 0.29 2.98
C ARG A 58 -14.83 0.89 4.35
N SER A 59 -14.35 2.13 4.43
CA SER A 59 -14.12 2.77 5.74
C SER A 59 -14.33 4.28 5.80
N LYS A 60 -15.38 4.82 5.16
CA LYS A 60 -15.78 6.23 5.40
C LYS A 60 -17.28 6.51 5.58
N ASP A 61 -18.08 5.53 6.01
CA ASP A 61 -19.49 5.77 6.38
C ASP A 61 -19.88 5.15 7.74
N HIS A 62 -19.10 5.43 8.78
CA HIS A 62 -19.56 5.15 10.15
C HIS A 62 -19.11 6.21 11.16
N PHE A 63 -19.41 7.48 10.87
CA PHE A 63 -19.51 8.50 11.92
C PHE A 63 -20.93 8.47 12.50
N VAL A 64 -21.17 7.50 13.39
CA VAL A 64 -22.33 7.53 14.29
C VAL A 64 -22.13 8.71 15.23
N LYS A 65 -22.87 9.80 14.98
CA LYS A 65 -23.22 10.74 16.04
C LYS A 65 -24.09 9.98 17.02
N LEU A 66 -23.55 9.64 18.18
CA LEU A 66 -24.37 9.32 19.35
C LEU A 66 -23.84 10.09 20.56
N ASP A 67 -24.67 11.02 20.96
CA ASP A 67 -24.60 11.96 22.07
C ASP A 67 -24.11 11.36 23.39
N LYS A 68 -23.29 12.13 24.11
CA LYS A 68 -23.52 12.29 25.55
C LYS A 68 -22.81 13.52 26.11
N THR A 69 -23.51 14.64 26.02
CA THR A 69 -23.43 15.72 27.01
C THR A 69 -23.85 15.12 28.34
N HIS A 70 -22.91 14.82 29.22
CA HIS A 70 -23.20 14.68 30.64
C HIS A 70 -22.10 15.37 31.45
N SER A 71 -22.50 16.51 31.97
CA SER A 71 -21.80 17.36 32.92
C SER A 71 -21.35 16.58 34.14
N ILE A 72 -20.09 16.75 34.54
CA ILE A 72 -19.68 16.62 35.95
C ILE A 72 -18.82 17.86 36.29
N PRO A 73 -19.04 18.50 37.45
CA PRO A 73 -18.73 19.91 37.68
C PRO A 73 -17.28 20.15 38.14
N GLN A 74 -16.79 21.37 37.86
CA GLN A 74 -15.56 21.90 38.45
C GLN A 74 -15.76 22.16 39.96
N PRO A 75 -14.85 21.73 40.83
CA PRO A 75 -14.61 22.39 42.10
C PRO A 75 -13.53 23.47 41.92
N SER A 76 -13.93 24.64 42.38
CA SER A 76 -13.35 25.97 42.31
C SER A 76 -12.18 26.22 43.27
N MET A 77 -11.26 27.14 42.88
CA MET A 77 -10.48 28.07 43.74
C MET A 77 -9.44 27.39 44.68
N SER A 78 -8.20 27.84 44.91
CA SER A 78 -7.54 29.15 44.82
C SER A 78 -6.01 28.98 45.12
N PRO A 79 -5.18 30.05 45.13
CA PRO A 79 -3.74 29.99 44.80
C PRO A 79 -2.74 30.03 45.98
N ALA A 80 -1.46 29.85 45.62
CA ALA A 80 -0.22 30.32 46.26
C ALA A 80 0.37 29.56 47.47
N ARG A 81 1.65 29.13 47.34
CA ARG A 81 2.78 29.76 48.06
C ARG A 81 4.16 29.25 47.60
N ARG A 82 5.07 30.22 47.55
CA ARG A 82 6.49 30.17 47.17
C ARG A 82 7.29 29.14 47.97
N ARG A 83 8.22 28.48 47.27
CA ARG A 83 9.43 27.88 47.84
C ARG A 83 10.29 28.98 48.51
N LYS A 84 10.67 28.77 49.76
CA LYS A 84 11.93 29.27 50.32
C LYS A 84 12.72 28.03 50.76
N GLY A 85 13.86 27.81 50.13
CA GLY A 85 14.89 26.87 50.56
C GLY A 85 16.14 27.68 50.85
N LEU A 86 16.80 27.30 51.95
CA LEU A 86 18.12 27.70 52.46
C LEU A 86 18.38 29.20 52.68
#